data_AF-A0A427CC38-F1
#
_entry.id   AF-A0A427CC38-F1
#
_cell.length_a   1.000
_cell.length_b   1.000
_cell.length_c   1.000
_cell.angle_alpha   90.00
_cell.angle_beta   90.00
_cell.angle_gamma   90.00
#
_symmetry.space_group_name_H-M   'P 1'
#
loop_
_entity.id
_entity.type
_entity.pdbx_description
1 polymer ?
#
loop_
_entity_poly.entity_id
_entity_poly.type
_entity_poly.pdbx_seq_one_letter_code
_entity_poly.pdbx_strand_id
1 'polypeptide(L)'
;MSAYPQFQAATPRVTRMEMSDLYVGDRTTVVQLDAVPCETWVQNLRALTRQCPKFSGVEVEVEGEWVHFAGMRKAEGPVAANLLKLIAAAGEMAYMSPAARPVAPEARPALVAW
;
A
#
# COMPACT_ATOMS: atom_id res chain seq x y z
N MET A 1 15.48 -22.51 6.20
CA MET A 1 15.66 -21.21 5.52
C MET A 1 15.94 -21.51 4.06
N SER A 2 15.04 -21.15 3.13
CA SER A 2 15.20 -21.45 1.70
C SER A 2 16.29 -20.57 1.09
N ALA A 3 17.24 -21.17 0.38
CA ALA A 3 18.44 -20.54 -0.17
C ALA A 3 18.25 -19.93 -1.58
N TYR A 4 17.01 -19.79 -2.04
CA TYR A 4 16.70 -19.23 -3.35
C TYR A 4 16.47 -17.72 -3.24
N PRO A 5 17.10 -16.90 -4.11
CA PRO A 5 16.73 -15.50 -4.25
C PRO A 5 15.23 -15.44 -4.58
N GLN A 6 14.43 -14.89 -3.66
CA GLN A 6 13.05 -14.57 -3.97
C GLN A 6 13.09 -13.38 -4.91
N PHE A 7 12.83 -13.62 -6.20
CA PHE A 7 12.72 -12.55 -7.18
C PHE A 7 11.55 -11.66 -6.79
N GLN A 8 11.85 -10.44 -6.36
CA GLN A 8 10.85 -9.46 -5.97
C GLN A 8 10.33 -8.71 -7.22
N ALA A 9 9.02 -8.57 -7.34
CA ALA A 9 8.37 -7.95 -8.48
C ALA A 9 8.21 -6.44 -8.29
N ALA A 10 8.57 -5.67 -9.33
CA ALA A 10 8.28 -4.23 -9.39
C ALA A 10 6.83 -3.92 -9.77
N THR A 11 6.13 -4.86 -10.41
CA THR A 11 4.74 -4.77 -10.86
C THR A 11 3.95 -6.04 -10.55
N PRO A 12 3.78 -6.38 -9.26
CA PRO A 12 2.91 -7.50 -8.89
C PRO A 12 1.47 -7.23 -9.32
N ARG A 13 0.75 -8.28 -9.73
CA ARG A 13 -0.65 -8.24 -10.13
C ARG A 13 -1.54 -8.77 -9.03
N VAL A 14 -2.73 -8.19 -8.90
CA VAL A 14 -3.73 -8.68 -7.95
C VAL A 14 -4.35 -9.98 -8.45
N THR A 15 -4.28 -11.03 -7.65
CA THR A 15 -4.89 -12.34 -7.93
C THR A 15 -6.16 -12.56 -7.12
N ARG A 16 -6.25 -11.96 -5.92
CA ARG A 16 -7.40 -12.07 -5.03
C ARG A 16 -7.58 -10.81 -4.20
N MET A 17 -8.82 -10.44 -3.92
CA MET A 17 -9.17 -9.39 -2.97
C MET A 17 -10.29 -9.87 -2.06
N GLU A 18 -10.11 -9.71 -0.76
CA GLU A 18 -11.08 -10.04 0.28
C GLU A 18 -11.40 -8.81 1.10
N MET A 19 -12.68 -8.59 1.37
CA MET A 19 -13.16 -7.43 2.10
C MET A 19 -14.04 -7.89 3.26
N SER A 20 -13.70 -7.47 4.47
CA SER A 20 -14.51 -7.74 5.66
C SER A 20 -14.99 -6.43 6.29
N ASP A 21 -16.28 -6.38 6.61
CA ASP A 21 -16.88 -5.28 7.36
C ASP A 21 -16.88 -5.66 8.85
N LEU A 22 -15.83 -5.25 9.58
CA LEU A 22 -15.75 -5.57 11.01
C LEU A 22 -16.74 -4.68 11.77
N TYR A 23 -17.63 -5.32 12.52
CA TYR A 23 -18.72 -4.69 13.27
C TYR A 23 -18.26 -3.66 14.31
N VAL A 24 -16.96 -3.65 14.66
CA VAL A 24 -16.38 -2.87 15.78
C VAL A 24 -15.51 -1.69 15.35
N GLY A 25 -15.49 -1.34 14.06
CA GLY A 25 -15.03 0.00 13.68
C GLY A 25 -14.27 0.12 12.37
N ASP A 26 -13.63 -0.95 11.88
CA ASP A 26 -12.70 -0.82 10.76
C ASP A 26 -12.90 -1.91 9.70
N ARG A 27 -13.09 -1.50 8.45
CA ARG A 27 -13.04 -2.44 7.33
C ARG A 27 -11.60 -2.87 7.13
N THR A 28 -11.40 -4.18 7.06
CA THR A 28 -10.12 -4.75 6.64
C THR A 28 -10.27 -5.24 5.21
N THR A 29 -9.33 -4.87 4.36
CA THR A 29 -9.23 -5.44 3.02
C THR A 29 -7.87 -6.07 2.87
N VAL A 30 -7.87 -7.31 2.38
CA VAL A 30 -6.67 -8.06 2.12
C VAL A 30 -6.58 -8.30 0.63
N VAL A 31 -5.39 -8.11 0.07
CA VAL A 31 -5.12 -8.33 -1.34
C VAL A 31 -3.98 -9.32 -1.48
N GLN A 32 -4.19 -10.35 -2.31
CA GLN A 32 -3.15 -11.28 -2.71
C GLN A 32 -2.56 -10.85 -4.05
N LEU A 33 -1.24 -10.91 -4.13
CA LEU A 33 -0.44 -10.65 -5.32
C LEU A 33 0.00 -11.95 -5.99
N ASP A 34 0.40 -11.90 -7.25
CA ASP A 34 0.99 -13.03 -7.99
C ASP A 34 2.48 -13.24 -7.68
N ALA A 35 3.12 -12.29 -7.01
CA ALA A 35 4.52 -12.32 -6.62
C ALA A 35 4.79 -11.40 -5.42
N VAL A 36 5.88 -11.68 -4.70
CA VAL A 36 6.37 -10.83 -3.61
C VAL A 36 6.79 -9.47 -4.17
N PRO A 37 6.22 -8.35 -3.70
CA PRO A 37 6.59 -7.01 -4.18
C PRO A 37 8.01 -6.63 -3.76
N CYS A 38 8.66 -5.80 -4.55
CA CYS A 38 9.93 -5.19 -4.16
C CYS A 38 9.73 -4.01 -3.20
N GLU A 39 10.76 -3.68 -2.44
CA GLU A 39 10.71 -2.60 -1.44
C GLU A 39 10.29 -1.24 -2.04
N THR A 40 10.73 -0.93 -3.26
CA THR A 40 10.32 0.31 -3.96
C THR A 40 8.81 0.36 -4.17
N TRP A 41 8.21 -0.76 -4.57
CA TRP A 41 6.77 -0.85 -4.79
C TRP A 41 6.00 -0.65 -3.46
N VAL A 42 6.47 -1.28 -2.38
CA VAL A 42 5.88 -1.14 -1.04
C VAL A 42 5.93 0.31 -0.56
N GLN A 43 7.06 0.99 -0.76
CA GLN A 43 7.21 2.41 -0.42
C GLN A 43 6.27 3.29 -1.23
N ASN A 44 6.16 3.06 -2.55
CA ASN A 44 5.24 3.78 -3.42
C ASN A 44 3.79 3.59 -2.97
N LEU A 45 3.37 2.35 -2.68
CA LEU A 45 2.02 2.06 -2.22
C LEU A 45 1.71 2.81 -0.91
N ARG A 46 2.61 2.74 0.08
CA ARG A 46 2.44 3.44 1.35
C ARG A 46 2.35 4.96 1.16
N ALA A 47 3.17 5.54 0.29
CA ALA A 47 3.14 6.96 -0.02
C ALA A 47 1.82 7.36 -0.67
N LEU A 48 1.36 6.62 -1.68
CA LEU A 48 0.10 6.87 -2.38
C LEU A 48 -1.11 6.74 -1.45
N THR A 49 -1.15 5.71 -0.59
CA THR A 49 -2.23 5.53 0.38
C THR A 49 -2.30 6.71 1.34
N ARG A 50 -1.15 7.19 1.86
CA ARG A 50 -1.10 8.38 2.74
C ARG A 50 -1.53 9.67 2.06
N GLN A 51 -1.23 9.82 0.77
CA GLN A 51 -1.57 11.02 -0.01
C GLN A 51 -3.03 11.04 -0.48
N CYS A 52 -3.71 9.89 -0.47
CA CYS A 52 -5.08 9.80 -0.92
C CYS A 52 -6.07 10.09 0.22
N PRO A 53 -6.87 11.18 0.15
CA PRO A 53 -7.77 11.56 1.24
C PRO A 53 -8.82 10.48 1.58
N LYS A 54 -9.19 9.66 0.59
CA LYS A 54 -10.15 8.55 0.76
C LYS A 54 -9.63 7.42 1.64
N PHE A 55 -8.31 7.35 1.84
CA PHE A 55 -7.63 6.35 2.65
C PHE A 55 -6.90 6.99 3.85
N SER A 56 -7.38 8.15 4.29
CA SER A 56 -6.87 8.79 5.50
C SER A 56 -7.06 7.88 6.72
N GLY A 57 -5.97 7.64 7.45
CA GLY A 57 -5.94 6.73 8.60
C GLY A 57 -5.83 5.25 8.25
N VAL A 58 -5.66 4.90 6.96
CA VAL A 58 -5.46 3.51 6.53
C VAL A 58 -4.00 3.11 6.73
N GLU A 59 -3.79 1.98 7.41
CA GLU A 59 -2.49 1.36 7.57
C GLU A 59 -2.29 0.29 6.49
N VAL A 60 -1.06 0.19 5.98
CA VAL A 60 -0.67 -0.74 4.92
C VAL A 60 0.48 -1.62 5.39
N GLU A 61 0.18 -2.89 5.57
CA GLU A 61 1.14 -3.94 5.91
C GLU A 61 1.32 -4.90 4.74
N VAL A 62 2.55 -5.38 4.54
CA VAL A 62 2.90 -6.27 3.42
C VAL A 62 3.64 -7.47 3.98
N GLU A 63 3.09 -8.66 3.74
CA GLU A 63 3.61 -9.95 4.23
C GLU A 63 3.73 -10.93 3.05
N GLY A 64 4.91 -10.98 2.44
CA GLY A 64 5.13 -11.76 1.22
C GLY A 64 4.23 -11.27 0.09
N GLU A 65 3.33 -12.12 -0.40
CA GLU A 65 2.38 -11.79 -1.48
C GLU A 65 1.10 -11.11 -0.98
N TRP A 66 0.96 -10.93 0.34
CA TRP A 66 -0.25 -10.37 0.95
C TRP A 66 -0.07 -8.90 1.31
N VAL A 67 -1.09 -8.10 1.00
CA VAL A 67 -1.18 -6.69 1.36
C VAL A 67 -2.44 -6.48 2.20
N HIS A 68 -2.25 -5.96 3.40
CA HIS A 68 -3.31 -5.71 4.37
C HIS A 68 -3.58 -4.22 4.45
N PHE A 69 -4.85 -3.84 4.27
CA PHE A 69 -5.36 -2.49 4.45
C PHE A 69 -6.27 -2.48 5.68
N ALA A 70 -5.80 -1.87 6.77
CA ALA A 70 -6.54 -1.74 8.03
C ALA A 70 -7.01 -0.29 8.23
N GLY A 71 -8.08 -0.09 9.00
CA GLY A 71 -8.61 1.26 9.29
C GLY A 71 -9.42 1.87 8.15
N MET A 72 -9.92 1.07 7.20
CA MET A 72 -10.72 1.62 6.11
C MET A 72 -12.09 2.04 6.61
N ARG A 73 -12.34 3.34 6.58
CA ARG A 73 -13.65 3.91 6.90
C ARG A 73 -14.66 3.61 5.78
N LYS A 74 -15.94 3.68 6.12
CA LYS A 74 -17.04 3.58 5.16
C LYS A 74 -16.95 4.73 4.15
N ALA A 75 -16.31 4.49 3.00
CA ALA A 75 -16.15 5.49 1.96
C ALA A 75 -17.45 5.70 1.18
N GLU A 76 -17.70 6.93 0.72
CA GLU A 76 -18.83 7.28 -0.17
C GLU A 76 -18.69 6.75 -1.62
N GLY A 77 -17.83 5.74 -1.85
CA GLY A 77 -17.54 5.25 -3.19
C GLY A 77 -16.94 3.83 -3.22
N PRO A 78 -16.65 3.31 -4.43
CA PRO A 78 -16.23 1.92 -4.62
C PRO A 78 -14.81 1.68 -4.10
N VAL A 79 -14.70 1.22 -2.86
CA VAL A 79 -13.43 0.96 -2.16
C VAL A 79 -12.51 0.04 -2.96
N ALA A 80 -13.02 -1.10 -3.44
CA ALA A 80 -12.25 -2.06 -4.23
C ALA A 80 -11.61 -1.42 -5.48
N ALA A 81 -12.39 -0.66 -6.26
CA ALA A 81 -11.87 -0.01 -7.46
C ALA A 81 -10.79 1.04 -7.15
N ASN A 82 -10.92 1.77 -6.04
CA ASN A 82 -9.90 2.75 -5.62
C ASN A 82 -8.61 2.05 -5.16
N LEU A 83 -8.71 0.92 -4.45
CA LEU A 83 -7.55 0.13 -4.03
C LEU A 83 -6.81 -0.46 -5.23
N LEU A 84 -7.53 -1.04 -6.20
CA LEU A 84 -6.91 -1.57 -7.42
C LEU A 84 -6.15 -0.48 -8.19
N LYS A 85 -6.70 0.74 -8.26
CA LYS A 85 -6.00 1.89 -8.86
C LYS A 85 -4.74 2.29 -8.11
N LEU A 86 -4.78 2.30 -6.78
CA LEU A 86 -3.59 2.57 -5.95
C LEU A 86 -2.48 1.55 -6.18
N ILE A 87 -2.84 0.26 -6.17
CA ILE A 87 -1.91 -0.86 -6.37
C ILE A 87 -1.26 -0.78 -7.75
N ALA A 88 -2.05 -0.51 -8.80
CA ALA A 88 -1.52 -0.32 -10.14
C ALA A 88 -0.58 0.90 -10.20
N ALA A 89 -0.97 2.04 -9.61
CA ALA A 89 -0.15 3.24 -9.60
C ALA A 89 1.20 3.05 -8.88
N ALA A 90 1.23 2.25 -7.81
CA ALA A 90 2.48 1.90 -7.13
C ALA A 90 3.46 1.14 -8.06
N GLY A 91 2.91 0.30 -8.94
CA GLY A 91 3.63 -0.41 -10.00
C GLY A 91 4.21 0.52 -11.05
N GLU A 92 3.40 1.42 -11.59
CA GLU A 92 3.86 2.41 -12.58
C GLU A 92 4.99 3.31 -12.03
N MET A 93 4.89 3.68 -10.75
CA MET A 93 5.92 4.49 -10.09
C MET A 93 7.26 3.76 -9.90
N ALA A 94 7.29 2.42 -9.93
CA ALA A 94 8.53 1.68 -9.84
C ALA A 94 9.45 1.95 -11.06
N TYR A 95 8.86 2.27 -12.22
CA TYR A 95 9.59 2.62 -13.44
C TYR A 95 9.76 4.13 -13.66
N MET A 96 9.14 4.96 -12.81
CA MET A 96 9.35 6.40 -12.86
C MET A 96 10.77 6.76 -12.42
N SER A 97 11.37 7.72 -13.14
CA SER A 97 12.66 8.30 -12.80
C SER A 97 12.62 8.84 -11.36
N PRO A 98 13.70 8.69 -10.55
CA PRO A 98 13.70 9.10 -9.14
C PRO A 98 13.26 10.56 -8.91
N ALA A 99 13.53 11.45 -9.87
CA ALA A 99 13.15 12.86 -9.82
C ALA A 99 11.64 13.12 -9.91
N ALA A 100 10.85 12.15 -10.38
CA ALA A 100 9.39 12.25 -10.53
C ALA A 100 8.61 11.54 -9.42
N ARG A 101 9.30 10.88 -8.47
CA ARG A 101 8.64 10.17 -7.39
C ARG A 101 8.18 11.15 -6.29
N PRO A 102 6.95 11.01 -5.76
CA PRO A 102 6.51 11.72 -4.58
C PRO A 102 7.45 11.36 -3.42
N VAL A 103 8.17 12.35 -2.91
CA VAL A 103 9.02 12.19 -1.74
C VAL A 103 8.11 12.08 -0.52
N ALA A 104 8.26 11.03 0.28
CA ALA A 104 7.60 10.98 1.58
C ALA A 104 8.04 12.21 2.38
N PRO A 105 7.13 12.95 3.04
CA PRO A 105 7.56 14.02 3.92
C PRO A 105 8.46 13.42 4.99
N GLU A 106 9.71 13.86 5.01
CA GLU A 106 10.70 13.50 6.01
C GLU A 106 10.12 13.87 7.37
N ALA A 107 10.07 12.90 8.30
CA ALA A 107 9.61 13.14 9.65
C ALA A 107 10.56 14.15 10.30
N ARG A 108 10.16 15.42 10.34
CA ARG A 108 10.93 16.47 11.03
C ARG A 108 11.05 16.05 12.50
N PRO A 109 12.26 15.96 13.08
CA PRO A 109 12.38 15.77 14.52
C PRO A 109 11.72 16.97 15.20
N ALA A 110 10.78 16.69 16.11
CA ALA A 110 10.19 17.72 16.95
C ALA A 110 11.30 18.33 17.79
N LEU A 111 11.62 19.60 17.53
CA LEU A 111 12.43 20.41 18.44
C LEU A 111 11.65 20.54 19.75
N VAL A 112 12.08 19.79 20.76
CA VAL A 112 11.67 20.00 22.14
C VAL A 112 12.30 21.31 22.59
N ALA A 113 11.49 22.37 22.62
CA ALA A 113 11.86 23.62 23.27
C ALA A 113 11.73 23.40 24.80
N TRP A 114 12.84 23.63 25.51
CA TRP A 114 12.89 23.78 26.96
C TRP A 114 12.65 25.26 27.31
#